data_AF-A0A7E5VN67-F1
#
_entry.id   AF-A0A7E5VN67-F1
#
_cell.length_a   1.000
_cell.length_b   1.000
_cell.length_c   1.000
_cell.angle_alpha   90.00
_cell.angle_beta   90.00
_cell.angle_gamma   90.00
#
_symmetry.space_group_name_H-M   'P 1'
#
loop_
_entity.id
_entity.type
_entity.pdbx_description
1 polymer ?
#
loop_
_entity_poly.entity_id
_entity_poly.type
_entity_poly.pdbx_seq_one_letter_code
_entity_poly.pdbx_strand_id
1 'polypeptide(L)'
;MSFSGKRYKRVSSENVDELIRASNSNENLIQMLKSNAPVFSFTRIDDKTFDFRLEIPDKVMSHKIVLGEEVEMSRRDGSKVKIVYTLESDNVLKQEITPREGKKAFFRREFYEKGGKMTIQVDGTDIIATVYYDQID
;
A
#
# COMPACT_ATOMS: atom_id res chain seq x y z
N MET A 1 -16.32 -3.42 7.84
CA MET A 1 -15.33 -2.42 7.38
C MET A 1 -15.89 -1.56 6.28
N SER A 2 -15.73 -0.24 6.41
CA SER A 2 -16.36 0.77 5.56
C SER A 2 -15.78 0.87 4.14
N PHE A 3 -14.60 0.28 3.91
CA PHE A 3 -13.86 0.36 2.66
C PHE A 3 -13.97 -0.88 1.74
N SER A 4 -14.58 -1.96 2.23
CA SER A 4 -14.65 -3.23 1.47
C SER A 4 -15.47 -3.09 0.19
N GLY A 5 -14.96 -3.58 -0.93
CA GLY A 5 -15.60 -3.55 -2.24
C GLY A 5 -15.56 -2.18 -2.93
N LYS A 6 -15.07 -1.13 -2.25
CA LYS A 6 -14.92 0.21 -2.83
C LYS A 6 -13.59 0.34 -3.57
N ARG A 7 -13.60 1.17 -4.62
CA ARG A 7 -12.44 1.45 -5.46
C ARG A 7 -11.91 2.85 -5.15
N TYR A 8 -10.59 2.99 -5.12
CA TYR A 8 -9.92 4.23 -4.75
C TYR A 8 -8.89 4.58 -5.81
N LYS A 9 -8.98 5.79 -6.35
CA LYS A 9 -8.04 6.32 -7.35
C LYS A 9 -7.16 7.38 -6.72
N ARG A 10 -5.84 7.31 -6.94
CA ARG A 10 -4.93 8.36 -6.48
C ARG A 10 -5.25 9.68 -7.18
N VAL A 11 -5.36 10.75 -6.41
CA VAL A 11 -5.61 12.11 -6.92
C VAL A 11 -4.46 13.07 -6.67
N SER A 12 -3.73 12.93 -5.56
CA SER A 12 -2.57 13.76 -5.26
C SER A 12 -1.60 13.05 -4.31
N SER A 13 -0.41 13.61 -4.16
CA SER A 13 0.60 13.13 -3.22
C SER A 13 1.56 14.23 -2.79
N GLU A 14 2.05 14.13 -1.56
CA GLU A 14 2.96 15.07 -0.91
C GLU A 14 4.21 14.32 -0.43
N ASN A 15 5.38 14.96 -0.52
CA ASN A 15 6.69 14.47 -0.03
C ASN A 15 7.13 13.10 -0.59
N VAL A 16 6.46 12.60 -1.63
CA VAL A 16 6.79 11.33 -2.28
C VAL A 16 8.20 11.37 -2.87
N ASP A 17 8.55 12.44 -3.58
CA ASP A 17 9.88 12.57 -4.20
C ASP A 17 10.99 12.69 -3.16
N GLU A 18 10.73 13.37 -2.05
CA GLU A 18 11.67 13.49 -0.93
C GLU A 18 11.90 12.14 -0.25
N LEU A 19 10.82 11.39 0.00
CA LEU A 19 10.89 10.04 0.56
C LEU A 19 11.65 9.10 -0.39
N ILE A 20 11.42 9.20 -1.70
CA ILE A 20 12.14 8.39 -2.71
C ILE A 20 13.64 8.70 -2.68
N ARG A 21 14.03 9.98 -2.62
CA ARG A 21 15.45 10.37 -2.55
C ARG A 21 16.12 9.92 -1.26
N ALA A 22 15.44 10.04 -0.13
CA ALA A 22 16.01 9.71 1.18
C ALA A 22 16.01 8.21 1.50
N SER A 23 15.06 7.44 0.94
CA SER A 23 14.95 6.01 1.21
C SER A 23 16.09 5.20 0.60
N ASN A 24 16.81 5.74 -0.39
CA ASN A 24 17.99 5.18 -1.08
C ASN A 24 17.89 3.71 -1.53
N SER A 25 16.73 3.06 -1.38
CA SER A 25 16.53 1.62 -1.50
C SER A 25 15.05 1.27 -1.33
N ASN A 26 14.34 1.11 -2.45
CA ASN A 26 13.36 0.05 -2.75
C ASN A 26 12.69 0.43 -4.08
N GLU A 27 13.28 0.04 -5.22
CA GLU A 27 12.78 0.42 -6.56
C GLU A 27 11.30 0.13 -6.76
N ASN A 28 10.74 -0.86 -6.08
CA ASN A 28 9.32 -1.18 -6.14
C ASN A 28 8.45 -0.18 -5.36
N LEU A 29 8.91 0.32 -4.20
CA LEU A 29 8.28 1.45 -3.52
C LEU A 29 8.28 2.65 -4.47
N ILE A 30 9.42 2.93 -5.10
CA ILE A 30 9.56 4.03 -6.06
C ILE A 30 8.59 3.84 -7.23
N GLN A 31 8.49 2.65 -7.81
CA GLN A 31 7.54 2.37 -8.91
C GLN A 31 6.08 2.51 -8.48
N MET A 32 5.72 2.01 -7.30
CA MET A 32 4.36 2.17 -6.75
C MET A 32 4.02 3.64 -6.48
N LEU A 33 5.00 4.43 -6.03
CA LEU A 33 4.83 5.85 -5.76
C LEU A 33 4.85 6.70 -7.01
N LYS A 34 5.63 6.33 -8.04
CA LYS A 34 5.65 7.01 -9.34
C LYS A 34 4.54 6.58 -10.29
N SER A 35 3.82 5.51 -10.00
CA SER A 35 2.70 5.06 -10.82
C SER A 35 1.62 6.16 -10.88
N ASN A 36 1.27 6.56 -12.10
CA ASN A 36 0.23 7.56 -12.33
C ASN A 36 -1.14 6.95 -12.09
N ALA A 37 -1.86 7.54 -11.12
CA ALA A 37 -3.26 7.25 -10.83
C ALA A 37 -3.66 5.76 -10.68
N PRO A 38 -2.93 4.94 -9.88
CA PRO A 38 -3.33 3.57 -9.61
C PRO A 38 -4.73 3.55 -8.97
N VAL A 39 -5.56 2.61 -9.41
CA VAL A 39 -6.84 2.29 -8.78
C VAL A 39 -6.67 1.03 -7.97
N PHE A 40 -7.10 1.02 -6.71
CA PHE A 40 -7.07 -0.18 -5.90
C PHE A 40 -8.40 -0.42 -5.18
N SER A 41 -8.64 -1.67 -4.81
CA SER A 41 -9.77 -2.07 -3.98
C SER A 41 -9.38 -3.21 -3.05
N PHE A 42 -10.01 -3.26 -1.88
CA PHE A 42 -9.96 -4.39 -0.96
C PHE A 42 -11.34 -4.99 -0.86
N THR A 43 -11.49 -6.27 -1.17
CA THR A 43 -12.77 -6.99 -1.08
C THR A 43 -12.68 -8.00 0.04
N ARG A 44 -13.47 -7.83 1.10
CA ARG A 44 -13.52 -8.79 2.21
C ARG A 44 -14.07 -10.12 1.72
N ILE A 45 -13.33 -11.20 1.98
CA ILE A 45 -13.76 -12.58 1.73
C ILE A 45 -14.31 -13.19 3.02
N ASP A 46 -13.58 -13.01 4.12
CA ASP A 46 -13.99 -13.47 5.46
C ASP A 46 -13.52 -12.47 6.55
N ASP A 47 -13.51 -12.88 7.82
CA ASP A 47 -13.13 -11.99 8.92
C ASP A 47 -11.68 -11.52 8.88
N LYS A 48 -10.77 -12.32 8.32
CA LYS A 48 -9.33 -12.06 8.25
C LYS A 48 -8.80 -11.96 6.83
N THR A 49 -9.54 -12.44 5.84
CA THR A 49 -9.07 -12.57 4.45
C THR A 49 -9.70 -11.51 3.55
N PHE A 50 -8.86 -10.88 2.73
CA PHE A 50 -9.24 -9.87 1.75
C PHE A 50 -8.63 -10.20 0.38
N ASP A 51 -9.38 -9.95 -0.68
CA ASP A 51 -8.80 -9.84 -2.02
C ASP A 51 -8.33 -8.39 -2.22
N PHE A 52 -7.04 -8.20 -2.44
CA PHE A 52 -6.52 -6.91 -2.86
C PHE A 52 -6.34 -6.91 -4.36
N ARG A 53 -6.95 -5.92 -5.01
CA ARG A 53 -6.85 -5.68 -6.44
C ARG A 53 -6.22 -4.33 -6.69
N LEU A 54 -5.21 -4.31 -7.55
CA LEU A 54 -4.50 -3.13 -8.01
C LEU A 54 -4.58 -3.07 -9.53
N GLU A 55 -5.15 -2.00 -10.05
CA GLU A 55 -5.27 -1.68 -11.46
C GLU A 55 -4.31 -0.52 -11.76
N ILE A 56 -3.31 -0.79 -12.59
CA ILE A 56 -2.43 0.20 -13.23
C ILE A 56 -2.68 0.15 -14.74
N PRO A 57 -2.38 1.22 -15.52
CA PRO A 57 -2.76 1.32 -16.93
C PRO A 57 -2.47 0.08 -17.78
N ASP A 58 -1.34 -0.59 -17.55
CA ASP A 58 -0.89 -1.74 -18.35
C ASP A 58 -1.08 -3.10 -17.65
N LYS A 59 -1.61 -3.14 -16.42
CA LYS A 59 -1.68 -4.39 -15.65
C LYS A 59 -2.72 -4.33 -14.54
N VAL A 60 -3.51 -5.40 -14.44
CA VAL A 60 -4.30 -5.69 -13.24
C VAL A 60 -3.59 -6.79 -12.45
N MET A 61 -3.44 -6.57 -11.14
CA MET A 61 -2.90 -7.55 -10.20
C MET A 61 -3.92 -7.77 -9.10
N SER A 62 -4.18 -9.02 -8.75
CA SER A 62 -4.92 -9.35 -7.53
C SER A 62 -4.14 -10.39 -6.73
N HIS A 63 -4.23 -10.29 -5.41
CA HIS A 63 -3.76 -11.34 -4.51
C HIS A 63 -4.60 -11.37 -3.23
N LYS A 64 -4.72 -12.58 -2.67
CA LYS A 64 -5.34 -12.81 -1.38
C LYS A 64 -4.40 -12.36 -0.26
N ILE A 65 -4.94 -11.63 0.70
CA ILE A 65 -4.27 -11.13 1.89
C ILE A 65 -4.97 -11.74 3.10
N VAL A 66 -4.20 -12.23 4.06
CA VAL A 66 -4.70 -12.63 5.38
C VAL A 66 -4.15 -11.65 6.43
N LEU A 67 -5.04 -11.03 7.21
CA LEU A 67 -4.67 -10.08 8.24
C LEU A 67 -3.87 -10.76 9.36
N GLY A 68 -2.75 -10.16 9.73
CA GLY A 68 -1.85 -10.65 10.77
C GLY A 68 -0.90 -11.76 10.32
N GLU A 69 -1.02 -12.26 9.09
CA GLU A 69 -0.10 -13.26 8.55
C GLU A 69 1.02 -12.61 7.73
N GLU A 70 2.24 -13.12 7.90
CA GLU A 70 3.38 -12.74 7.06
C GLU A 70 3.27 -13.42 5.70
N VAL A 71 3.11 -12.63 4.65
CA VAL A 71 3.16 -13.14 3.27
C VAL A 71 4.55 -12.88 2.71
N GLU A 72 5.28 -13.94 2.38
CA GLU A 72 6.52 -13.84 1.62
C GLU A 72 6.20 -13.70 0.13
N MET A 73 6.58 -12.57 -0.47
CA MET A 73 6.42 -12.31 -1.90
C MET A 73 7.78 -12.28 -2.58
N SER A 74 7.97 -13.17 -3.55
CA SER A 74 9.14 -13.16 -4.43
C SER A 74 8.94 -12.12 -5.52
N ARG A 75 9.89 -11.21 -5.63
CA ARG A 75 9.93 -10.15 -6.63
C ARG A 75 10.46 -10.69 -7.97
N ARG A 76 10.24 -9.91 -9.04
CA ARG A 76 10.75 -10.22 -10.39
C ARG A 76 12.29 -10.25 -10.47
N ASP A 77 12.96 -9.47 -9.62
CA ASP A 77 14.42 -9.42 -9.48
C ASP A 77 14.98 -10.59 -8.63
N GLY A 78 14.13 -11.52 -8.19
CA GLY A 78 14.50 -12.65 -7.33
C GLY A 78 14.63 -12.32 -5.84
N SER A 79 14.53 -11.04 -5.46
CA SER A 79 14.53 -10.64 -4.05
C SER A 79 13.21 -10.99 -3.36
N LYS A 80 13.24 -11.21 -2.05
CA LYS A 80 12.07 -11.56 -1.25
C LYS A 80 11.70 -10.43 -0.30
N VAL A 81 10.39 -10.20 -0.14
CA VAL A 81 9.84 -9.35 0.91
C VAL A 81 8.87 -10.11 1.76
N LYS A 82 8.81 -9.72 3.03
CA LYS A 82 7.70 -10.04 3.90
C LYS A 82 6.75 -8.86 3.91
N ILE A 83 5.46 -9.15 3.72
CA ILE A 83 4.40 -8.15 3.81
C ILE A 83 3.42 -8.62 4.87
N VAL A 84 3.10 -7.74 5.81
CA VAL A 84 2.08 -7.98 6.84
C VAL A 84 1.02 -6.90 6.72
N TYR A 85 -0.24 -7.31 6.71
CA TYR A 85 -1.38 -6.40 6.77
C TYR A 85 -2.04 -6.51 8.14
N THR A 86 -2.29 -5.38 8.79
CA THR A 86 -2.92 -5.32 10.10
C THR A 86 -4.01 -4.28 10.07
N LEU A 87 -5.18 -4.62 10.58
CA LEU A 87 -6.26 -3.67 10.72
C LEU A 87 -6.13 -2.97 12.09
N GLU A 88 -5.94 -1.66 12.09
CA GLU A 88 -5.93 -0.87 13.33
C GLU A 88 -7.36 -0.52 13.78
N SER A 89 -8.27 -0.32 12.82
CA SER A 89 -9.68 -0.04 13.05
C SER A 89 -10.50 -0.30 11.78
N ASP A 90 -11.82 -0.21 11.85
CA ASP A 90 -12.74 -0.50 10.73
C ASP A 90 -12.48 0.27 9.43
N ASN A 91 -11.73 1.37 9.52
CA ASN A 91 -11.36 2.23 8.40
C ASN A 91 -9.85 2.47 8.29
N VAL A 92 -9.01 1.82 9.10
CA VAL A 92 -7.55 1.98 9.04
C VAL A 92 -6.86 0.64 8.82
N LEU A 93 -6.17 0.54 7.68
CA LEU A 93 -5.36 -0.61 7.29
C LEU A 93 -3.88 -0.24 7.29
N LYS A 94 -3.11 -0.89 8.16
CA LYS A 94 -1.65 -0.83 8.17
C LYS A 94 -1.07 -1.94 7.30
N GLN A 95 -0.04 -1.61 6.55
CA GLN A 95 0.77 -2.54 5.77
C GLN A 95 2.23 -2.29 6.11
N GLU A 96 2.93 -3.33 6.53
CA GLU A 96 4.37 -3.32 6.77
C GLU A 96 5.06 -4.13 5.69
N ILE A 97 6.06 -3.55 5.04
CA ILE A 97 6.93 -4.24 4.09
C ILE A 97 8.32 -4.34 4.70
N THR A 98 8.75 -5.57 4.99
CA THR A 98 10.08 -5.88 5.48
C THR A 98 10.87 -6.58 4.36
N PRO A 99 11.80 -5.89 3.69
CA PRO A 99 12.71 -6.55 2.76
C PRO A 99 13.72 -7.43 3.50
N ARG A 100 14.30 -8.42 2.80
CA ARG A 100 15.39 -9.25 3.36
C ARG A 100 16.61 -8.40 3.77
N GLU A 101 16.92 -7.39 2.97
CA GLU A 101 18.00 -6.43 3.22
C GLU A 101 17.46 -5.02 2.92
N GLY A 102 17.82 -4.05 3.75
CA GLY A 102 17.35 -2.67 3.66
C GLY A 102 16.35 -2.28 4.74
N LYS A 103 15.77 -1.09 4.58
CA LYS A 103 14.90 -0.48 5.60
C LYS A 103 13.45 -0.95 5.45
N LYS A 104 12.76 -1.10 6.57
CA LYS A 104 11.32 -1.40 6.58
C LYS A 104 10.54 -0.20 6.07
N ALA A 105 9.43 -0.46 5.38
CA ALA A 105 8.50 0.57 4.96
C ALA A 105 7.13 0.32 5.60
N PHE A 106 6.56 1.37 6.19
CA PHE A 106 5.26 1.36 6.84
C PHE A 106 4.29 2.17 6.00
N PHE A 107 3.16 1.57 5.67
CA PHE A 107 2.07 2.20 4.95
C PHE A 107 0.84 2.16 5.84
N ARG A 108 0.21 3.30 6.06
CA ARG A 108 -1.00 3.41 6.85
C ARG A 108 -2.10 4.03 5.99
N ARG A 109 -3.10 3.24 5.63
CA ARG A 109 -4.26 3.69 4.84
C ARG A 109 -5.42 3.97 5.77
N GLU A 110 -5.96 5.17 5.67
CA GLU A 110 -7.13 5.61 6.41
C GLU A 110 -8.21 6.00 5.40
N PHE A 111 -9.34 5.30 5.47
CA PHE A 111 -10.48 5.46 4.57
C PHE A 111 -11.55 6.34 5.21
N TYR A 112 -12.17 7.18 4.40
CA TYR A 112 -13.28 8.05 4.76
C TYR A 112 -14.45 7.84 3.79
N GLU A 113 -15.56 8.54 4.00
CA GLU A 113 -16.80 8.32 3.25
C GLU A 113 -16.64 8.44 1.72
N LYS A 114 -15.83 9.41 1.25
CA LYS A 114 -15.63 9.71 -0.18
C LYS A 114 -14.19 9.51 -0.67
N GLY A 115 -13.32 8.87 0.11
CA GLY A 115 -11.92 8.76 -0.26
C GLY A 115 -11.03 8.12 0.80
N GLY A 116 -9.75 8.41 0.76
CA GLY A 116 -8.78 7.96 1.75
C GLY A 116 -7.43 8.68 1.65
N LYS A 117 -6.60 8.51 2.66
CA LYS A 117 -5.16 8.86 2.62
C LYS A 117 -4.33 7.63 2.91
N MET A 118 -3.16 7.59 2.32
CA MET A 118 -2.10 6.66 2.68
C MET A 118 -0.90 7.45 3.14
N THR A 119 -0.47 7.21 4.35
CA THR A 119 0.76 7.75 4.92
C THR A 119 1.86 6.71 4.80
N ILE A 120 3.04 7.12 4.39
CA ILE A 120 4.17 6.23 4.12
C ILE A 120 5.39 6.76 4.87
N GLN A 121 6.01 5.87 5.62
CA GLN A 121 7.23 6.15 6.35
C GLN A 121 8.22 5.02 6.10
N VAL A 122 9.48 5.38 5.88
CA VAL A 122 10.57 4.40 5.79
C VAL A 122 11.37 4.50 7.09
N ASP A 123 11.70 3.34 7.65
CA ASP A 123 12.50 3.26 8.87
C ASP A 123 13.82 4.03 8.71
N GLY A 124 14.30 4.66 9.77
CA GLY A 124 15.50 5.51 9.71
C GLY A 124 15.41 6.70 8.74
N THR A 125 14.20 7.24 8.49
CA THR A 125 13.96 8.54 7.87
C THR A 125 12.86 9.28 8.64
N ASP A 126 13.00 10.59 8.80
CA ASP A 126 11.97 11.45 9.41
C ASP A 126 10.94 11.97 8.38
N ILE A 127 11.01 11.46 7.16
CA ILE A 127 10.15 11.90 6.05
C ILE A 127 8.88 11.04 6.04
N ILE A 128 7.76 11.74 5.96
CA ILE A 128 6.44 11.13 5.81
C ILE A 128 5.86 11.59 4.48
N ALA A 129 5.65 10.64 3.58
CA ALA A 129 4.91 10.89 2.35
C ALA A 129 3.42 10.61 2.54
N THR A 130 2.57 11.47 1.99
CA THR A 130 1.12 11.31 2.04
C THR A 130 0.58 11.19 0.63
N VAL A 131 -0.31 10.23 0.41
CA VAL A 131 -0.99 10.02 -0.87
C VAL A 131 -2.49 10.10 -0.63
N TYR A 132 -3.19 10.91 -1.41
CA TYR A 132 -4.63 11.11 -1.31
C TYR A 132 -5.37 10.36 -2.42
N TYR A 133 -6.54 9.85 -2.06
CA TYR A 133 -7.38 9.04 -2.92
C TYR A 133 -8.83 9.49 -2.87
N ASP A 134 -9.47 9.52 -4.03
CA ASP A 134 -10.91 9.63 -4.14
C ASP A 134 -11.53 8.26 -4.32
N GLN A 135 -12.67 8.04 -3.66
CA GLN A 135 -13.50 6.87 -3.93
C GLN A 135 -14.11 7.06 -5.32
N ILE A 136 -14.01 6.03 -6.15
CA ILE A 136 -14.65 5.97 -7.46
C ILE A 136 -15.69 4.84 -7.48
N ASP A 137 -16.65 4.97 -8.38
CA ASP A 137 -17.70 3.97 -8.60
C ASP A 137 -17.19 2.70 -9.33
#